data_AF-A0A2V2GPV6-F1
#
_entry.id   AF-A0A2V2GPV6-F1
#
_cell.length_a   1.000
_cell.length_b   1.000
_cell.length_c   1.000
_cell.angle_alpha   90.00
_cell.angle_beta   90.00
_cell.angle_gamma   90.00
#
_symmetry.space_group_name_H-M   'P 1'
#
loop_
_entity.id
_entity.type
_entity.pdbx_description
1 polymer ?
#
loop_
_entity_poly.entity_id
_entity_poly.type
_entity_poly.pdbx_seq_one_letter_code
_entity_poly.pdbx_strand_id
1 'polypeptide(L)' 'MEFKDQIKYARETVHMSQQEFAAAIGVAHSSLNRWELGVRKPTYALQRKFYDYCKNNGITLEDKD' A
#
# COMPACT_ATOMS: atom_id res chain seq x y z
N MET A 1 0.35 -1.82 -12.63
CA MET A 1 1.59 -2.13 -11.88
C MET A 1 1.46 -3.44 -11.08
N GLU A 2 2.50 -4.05 -10.50
CA GLU A 2 2.27 -5.11 -9.48
C GLU A 2 1.86 -4.47 -8.15
N PHE A 3 1.21 -5.22 -7.24
CA PHE A 3 0.77 -4.69 -5.94
C PHE A 3 1.93 -4.06 -5.13
N LYS A 4 3.12 -4.66 -5.16
CA LYS A 4 4.32 -4.16 -4.49
C LYS A 4 4.73 -2.77 -4.99
N ASP A 5 4.51 -2.50 -6.28
CA ASP A 5 4.85 -1.22 -6.90
C ASP A 5 3.76 -0.20 -6.61
N GLN A 6 2.47 -0.61 -6.67
CA GLN A 6 1.33 0.24 -6.33
C GLN A 6 1.42 0.77 -4.89
N ILE A 7 1.76 -0.10 -3.94
CA ILE A 7 1.83 0.29 -2.54
C ILE A 7 3.01 1.21 -2.24
N LYS A 8 4.16 0.93 -2.86
CA LYS A 8 5.35 1.80 -2.76
C LYS A 8 5.07 3.17 -3.38
N TYR A 9 4.44 3.20 -4.56
CA TYR A 9 4.02 4.42 -5.23
C TYR A 9 3.11 5.27 -4.34
N ALA A 10 2.02 4.68 -3.83
CA ALA A 10 1.07 5.39 -2.96
C ALA A 10 1.76 6.01 -1.73
N ARG A 11 2.67 5.27 -1.09
CA ARG A 11 3.43 5.77 0.06
C ARG A 11 4.32 6.96 -0.31
N GLU A 12 5.03 6.86 -1.43
CA GLU A 12 5.94 7.90 -1.90
C GLU A 12 5.19 9.16 -2.34
N THR A 13 3.98 9.01 -2.92
CA THR A 13 3.08 10.14 -3.27
C THR A 13 2.68 10.97 -2.05
N VAL A 14 2.49 10.34 -0.89
CA VAL A 14 2.15 11.03 0.37
C VAL A 14 3.38 11.34 1.25
N HIS A 15 4.59 11.10 0.73
CA HIS A 15 5.87 11.36 1.41
C HIS A 15 5.99 10.73 2.80
N MET A 16 5.44 9.52 2.99
CA MET A 16 5.50 8.81 4.27
C MET A 16 6.63 7.76 4.28
N SER A 17 7.22 7.58 5.47
CA SER A 17 8.01 6.38 5.76
C SER A 17 7.13 5.13 5.76
N GLN A 18 7.76 3.95 5.67
CA GLN A 18 7.03 2.68 5.77
C GLN A 18 6.25 2.57 7.09
N GLN A 19 6.78 3.11 8.18
CA GLN A 19 6.14 3.04 9.49
C GLN A 19 4.89 3.93 9.55
N GLU A 20 4.98 5.17 9.07
CA GLU A 20 3.85 6.11 9.03
C GLU A 20 2.75 5.60 8.11
N PHE A 21 3.12 5.11 6.92
CA PHE A 21 2.14 4.59 5.98
C PHE A 21 1.45 3.35 6.53
N ALA A 22 2.20 2.41 7.14
CA ALA A 22 1.61 1.24 7.77
C ALA A 22 0.62 1.61 8.88
N ALA A 23 0.92 2.63 9.68
CA ALA A 23 0.00 3.16 10.67
C ALA A 23 -1.26 3.75 10.01
N ALA A 24 -1.11 4.50 8.92
CA ALA A 24 -2.20 5.14 8.20
C ALA A 24 -3.19 4.13 7.57
N ILE A 25 -2.70 3.01 7.02
CA ILE A 25 -3.56 1.92 6.52
C ILE A 25 -3.98 0.90 7.60
N GLY A 26 -3.48 1.05 8.83
CA GLY A 26 -3.82 0.19 9.97
C GLY A 26 -3.26 -1.23 9.85
N VAL A 27 -1.98 -1.35 9.52
CA VAL A 27 -1.23 -2.62 9.41
C VAL A 27 0.11 -2.52 10.13
N ALA A 28 0.74 -3.67 10.41
CA ALA A 28 2.07 -3.67 11.02
C ALA A 28 3.14 -3.24 9.99
N HIS A 29 4.15 -2.49 10.44
CA HIS A 29 5.32 -2.10 9.63
C HIS A 29 5.96 -3.30 8.91
N SER A 30 6.11 -4.43 9.59
CA SER A 30 6.68 -5.66 9.03
C SER A 30 5.81 -6.31 7.94
N SER A 31 4.52 -5.99 7.89
CA SER A 31 3.62 -6.41 6.81
C SER A 31 3.81 -5.52 5.59
N LEU A 32 3.83 -4.19 5.79
CA LEU A 32 4.07 -3.23 4.71
C LEU A 32 5.43 -3.49 4.03
N ASN A 33 6.50 -3.66 4.82
CA ASN A 33 7.83 -3.97 4.28
C ASN A 33 7.83 -5.23 3.40
N ARG A 34 7.16 -6.31 3.83
CA ARG A 34 7.05 -7.55 3.03
C ARG A 34 6.23 -7.37 1.75
N TRP A 35 5.24 -6.48 1.77
CA TRP A 35 4.44 -6.16 0.58
C TRP A 35 5.25 -5.37 -0.44
N GLU A 36 5.97 -4.33 -0.01
CA GLU A 36 6.86 -3.53 -0.86
C GLU A 36 8.03 -4.34 -1.43
N LEU A 37 8.56 -5.30 -0.67
CA LEU A 37 9.59 -6.24 -1.16
C LEU A 37 9.02 -7.33 -2.08
N GLY A 38 7.69 -7.45 -2.21
CA GLY A 38 7.04 -8.52 -2.97
C GLY A 38 7.15 -9.92 -2.36
N VAL A 39 7.67 -10.04 -1.13
CA VAL A 39 7.87 -11.30 -0.42
C VAL A 39 6.53 -11.99 -0.11
N ARG A 40 5.49 -11.21 0.18
CA ARG A 40 4.16 -11.74 0.50
C ARG A 40 3.08 -10.82 -0.07
N LYS A 41 2.04 -11.41 -0.66
CA LYS A 41 0.83 -10.66 -1.02
C LYS A 41 -0.11 -10.53 0.19
N PRO A 42 -0.76 -9.37 0.40
CA PRO A 42 -1.80 -9.22 1.40
C PRO A 42 -3.01 -10.08 1.09
N THR A 43 -3.80 -10.38 2.13
CA THR A 43 -5.15 -10.92 1.95
C THR A 43 -6.05 -9.89 1.27
N TYR A 44 -7.15 -10.31 0.66
CA TYR A 44 -8.12 -9.39 0.03
C TYR A 44 -8.66 -8.32 0.99
N ALA A 45 -8.83 -8.67 2.28
CA ALA A 45 -9.26 -7.70 3.30
C ALA A 45 -8.22 -6.57 3.51
N LEU A 46 -6.93 -6.90 3.47
CA LEU A 46 -5.85 -5.93 3.61
C LEU A 46 -5.60 -5.14 2.32
N GLN A 47 -5.77 -5.77 1.15
CA GLN A 47 -5.79 -5.07 -0.13
C GLN A 47 -6.90 -4.03 -0.16
N ARG A 48 -8.10 -4.38 0.32
CA ARG A 48 -9.22 -3.44 0.42
C ARG A 48 -8.90 -2.23 1.29
N LYS A 49 -8.29 -2.43 2.48
CA LYS A 49 -7.82 -1.30 3.32
C LYS A 49 -6.87 -0.36 2.57
N PHE A 50 -5.93 -0.92 1.82
CA PHE A 50 -4.99 -0.14 1.01
C PHE A 50 -5.70 0.66 -0.10
N TYR A 51 -6.58 0.00 -0.88
CA TYR A 51 -7.32 0.67 -1.95
C TYR A 51 -8.30 1.73 -1.43
N ASP A 52 -8.96 1.47 -0.29
CA ASP A 52 -9.82 2.43 0.38
C ASP A 52 -9.03 3.66 0.85
N TYR A 53 -7.84 3.45 1.42
CA TYR A 53 -6.94 4.54 1.77
C TYR A 53 -6.55 5.37 0.53
N CYS A 54 -6.17 4.73 -0.57
CA CYS A 54 -5.80 5.43 -1.80
C CYS A 54 -6.96 6.26 -2.35
N LYS A 55 -8.16 5.68 -2.41
CA LYS A 55 -9.38 6.36 -2.84
C LYS A 55 -9.70 7.58 -1.97
N ASN A 56 -9.59 7.44 -0.64
CA ASN A 56 -9.87 8.53 0.29
C ASN A 56 -8.85 9.67 0.25
N ASN A 57 -7.62 9.39 -0.19
CA ASN A 57 -6.54 10.38 -0.32
C ASN A 57 -6.35 10.88 -1.77
N GLY A 58 -7.23 10.50 -2.70
CA GLY A 58 -7.14 10.90 -4.11
C GLY A 58 -5.92 10.33 -4.84
N ILE A 59 -5.37 9.22 -4.37
CA ILE A 59 -4.24 8.54 -5.00
C ILE A 59 -4.77 7.65 -6.14
N THR A 60 -4.43 8.00 -7.37
CA THR A 60 -4.75 7.20 -8.56
C THR A 60 -3.71 6.12 -8.75
N LEU A 61 -4.15 4.86 -8.73
CA LEU A 61 -3.31 3.71 -9.04
C LEU A 61 -3.63 3.25 -10.46
N GLU A 62 -2.61 3.05 -11.29
CA GLU A 62 -2.78 2.41 -12.59
C GLU A 62 -2.99 0.91 -12.37
N ASP A 63 -4.23 0.47 -12.64
CA ASP A 63 -4.53 -0.95 -12.76
C ASP A 63 -3.83 -1.47 -14.02
N LYS A 64 -3.19 -2.65 -13.88
CA LYS A 64 -2.81 -3.43 -15.06
C LYS A 64 -4.10 -4.12 -15.51
N ASP A 65 -4.63 -3.73 -16.68
CA ASP A 65 -5.56 -4.57 -17.45
C ASP A 65 -5.03 -6.01 -17.58
#